data_AF-A0A2G6JC03-F1
#
_entry.id   AF-A0A2G6JC03-F1
#
_cell.length_a   1.000
_cell.length_b   1.000
_cell.length_c   1.000
_cell.angle_alpha   90.00
_cell.angle_beta   90.00
_cell.angle_gamma   90.00
#
_symmetry.space_group_name_H-M   'P 1'
#
loop_
_entity.id
_entity.type
_entity.pdbx_description
1 polymer ?
#
loop_
_entity_poly.entity_id
_entity_poly.type
_entity_poly.pdbx_seq_one_letter_code
_entity_poly.pdbx_strand_id
1 'polypeptide(L)'
;MRHAALALTLALAATAACAEFDPPPEASLVQPADGKWTQASPLEVAFTEPIDPTSLVVTVWPNALDLEGDLSPEARPIVDACTLFTSPCGGFVMTVNDDRTRVTIDFHDTFKDHEGVPLILEVHAGLKDRAGRTRKVKSWFDFQVSPLCGNQTIAIDLQSNVISLTADLQVLPIWLHMFLDLGIDPATGDVLVVATFARVEQGLPPNYNHPDGFELALDESTWAVEFSACLIEQGDGTYFLQSDPFDVNIVVLNAIPVTLAGFQVQGTIEPGGGEDGRDAAAGTLSTTGGSFGDPPTQVDPITTAWDGFGFAPEELPEELPRTCAERPCKDLDAVGADCQLDDPWVPGDVCPG
;
A
#
# COMPACT_ATOMS: atom_id res chain seq x y z
N MET A 1 74.06 19.37 42.65
CA MET A 1 72.69 18.90 42.91
C MET A 1 71.79 19.46 41.82
N ARG A 2 71.36 18.60 40.90
CA ARG A 2 70.54 18.94 39.72
C ARG A 2 69.08 18.93 40.15
N HIS A 3 68.35 20.03 39.95
CA HIS A 3 66.89 20.03 40.03
C HIS A 3 66.36 20.13 38.59
N ALA A 4 65.67 19.06 38.20
CA ALA A 4 65.05 18.90 36.90
C ALA A 4 63.85 19.86 36.77
N ALA A 5 63.84 20.65 35.71
CA ALA A 5 62.68 21.46 35.34
C ALA A 5 61.63 20.55 34.71
N LEU A 6 60.46 20.51 35.36
CA LEU A 6 59.28 19.77 34.98
C LEU A 6 58.72 20.38 33.68
N ALA A 7 58.73 19.62 32.59
CA ALA A 7 58.05 19.97 31.35
C ALA A 7 56.54 19.79 31.53
N LEU A 8 55.79 20.90 31.58
CA LEU A 8 54.34 20.88 31.62
C LEU A 8 53.81 20.71 30.19
N THR A 9 53.51 19.46 29.83
CA THR A 9 52.82 19.09 28.60
C THR A 9 51.37 19.58 28.68
N LEU A 10 51.08 20.75 28.09
CA LEU A 10 49.72 21.21 27.85
C LEU A 10 49.19 20.50 26.60
N ALA A 11 48.69 19.28 26.79
CA ALA A 11 47.93 18.58 25.76
C ALA A 11 46.59 19.32 25.61
N LEU A 12 46.53 20.29 24.69
CA LEU A 12 45.27 20.74 24.10
C LEU A 12 44.67 19.55 23.38
N ALA A 13 43.88 18.75 24.10
CA ALA A 13 42.88 17.90 23.49
C ALA A 13 41.86 18.84 22.83
N ALA A 14 42.12 19.18 21.57
CA ALA A 14 41.09 19.66 20.68
C ALA A 14 40.04 18.55 20.61
N THR A 15 39.00 18.68 21.42
CA THR A 15 37.72 18.03 21.17
C THR A 15 37.24 18.58 19.84
N ALA A 16 37.67 17.96 18.75
CA ALA A 16 36.89 17.97 17.53
C ALA A 16 35.56 17.33 17.94
N ALA A 17 34.64 18.17 18.42
CA ALA A 17 33.24 17.82 18.48
C ALA A 17 32.92 17.42 17.05
N CYS A 18 32.77 16.11 16.80
CA CYS A 18 32.18 15.65 15.58
C CYS A 18 30.87 16.42 15.49
N ALA A 19 30.78 17.35 14.53
CA ALA A 19 29.52 17.98 14.23
C ALA A 19 28.56 16.82 13.95
N GLU A 20 27.58 16.66 14.83
CA GLU A 20 26.56 15.63 14.68
C GLU A 20 25.94 15.86 13.31
N PHE A 21 26.00 14.83 12.47
CA PHE A 21 25.44 14.93 11.14
C PHE A 21 23.94 15.11 11.29
N ASP A 22 23.47 16.29 10.90
CA ASP A 22 22.07 16.64 10.97
C ASP A 22 21.52 16.62 9.53
N PRO A 23 20.73 15.60 9.17
CA PRO A 23 20.24 15.36 7.81
C PRO A 23 19.27 16.47 7.37
N PRO A 24 18.95 16.58 6.07
CA PRO A 24 17.82 17.39 5.63
C PRO A 24 16.48 16.78 6.08
N PRO A 25 15.38 17.55 6.06
CA PRO A 25 14.05 17.04 6.42
C PRO A 25 13.62 15.94 5.46
N GLU A 26 12.96 14.93 6.00
CA GLU A 26 12.34 13.85 5.25
C GLU A 26 10.82 13.95 5.40
N ALA A 27 10.09 13.70 4.32
CA ALA A 27 8.64 13.68 4.32
C ALA A 27 8.13 12.24 4.50
N SER A 28 7.00 12.09 5.19
CA SER A 28 6.20 10.86 5.21
C SER A 28 4.72 11.18 5.08
N LEU A 29 3.99 10.37 4.30
CA LEU A 29 2.54 10.44 4.24
C LEU A 29 1.95 9.78 5.49
N VAL A 30 1.05 10.48 6.15
CA VAL A 30 0.38 10.01 7.37
C VAL A 30 -0.91 9.30 6.98
N GLN A 31 -1.03 8.04 7.39
CA GLN A 31 -2.25 7.26 7.22
C GLN A 31 -3.40 7.90 8.01
N PRO A 32 -4.62 7.95 7.45
CA PRO A 32 -5.79 8.40 8.17
C PRO A 32 -6.12 7.38 9.27
N ALA A 33 -6.70 7.85 10.38
CA ALA A 33 -6.99 6.99 11.54
C ALA A 33 -7.93 5.82 11.19
N ASP A 34 -8.85 6.03 10.25
CA ASP A 34 -9.79 5.02 9.77
C ASP A 34 -9.21 4.20 8.58
N GLY A 35 -7.94 4.44 8.23
CA GLY A 35 -7.20 3.79 7.14
C GLY A 35 -7.57 4.21 5.71
N LYS A 36 -8.69 4.94 5.55
CA LYS A 36 -9.22 5.35 4.24
C LYS A 36 -9.16 6.86 4.05
N TRP A 37 -8.65 7.31 2.90
CA TRP A 37 -8.82 8.71 2.48
C TRP A 37 -10.13 8.83 1.72
N THR A 38 -11.02 9.70 2.18
CA THR A 38 -12.27 10.02 1.48
C THR A 38 -12.20 11.46 0.97
N GLN A 39 -13.19 11.92 0.20
CA GLN A 39 -13.30 13.33 -0.19
C GLN A 39 -13.35 14.30 1.01
N ALA A 40 -13.68 13.81 2.20
CA ALA A 40 -13.71 14.58 3.44
C ALA A 40 -12.45 14.42 4.31
N SER A 41 -11.57 13.45 3.99
CA SER A 41 -10.36 13.17 4.77
C SER A 41 -9.18 13.94 4.19
N PRO A 42 -8.55 14.88 4.91
CA PRO A 42 -7.38 15.58 4.38
C PRO A 42 -6.19 14.62 4.23
N LEU A 43 -5.28 14.93 3.29
CA LEU A 43 -3.96 14.30 3.28
C LEU A 43 -3.09 15.01 4.32
N GLU A 44 -2.28 14.25 5.04
CA GLU A 44 -1.31 14.82 5.98
C GLU A 44 0.10 14.35 5.65
N VAL A 45 1.02 15.29 5.51
CA VAL A 45 2.44 15.02 5.31
C VAL A 45 3.19 15.45 6.55
N ALA A 46 3.87 14.52 7.21
CA ALA A 46 4.75 14.79 8.33
C ALA A 46 6.20 14.96 7.87
N PHE A 47 6.96 15.74 8.63
CA PHE A 47 8.39 15.95 8.39
C PHE A 47 9.21 15.58 9.63
N THR A 48 10.40 15.02 9.42
CA THR A 48 11.33 14.63 10.50
C THR A 48 11.81 15.83 11.34
N GLU A 49 11.78 17.03 10.78
CA GLU A 49 12.15 18.28 11.45
C GLU A 49 11.39 19.49 10.85
N PRO A 50 11.38 20.66 11.51
CA PRO A 50 10.73 21.87 11.00
C PRO A 50 11.25 22.33 9.63
N ILE A 51 10.37 22.41 8.64
CA ILE A 51 10.72 22.86 7.29
C ILE A 51 10.73 24.39 7.15
N ASP A 52 11.40 24.89 6.11
CA ASP A 52 11.16 26.20 5.52
C ASP A 52 9.90 26.10 4.63
N PRO A 53 8.78 26.73 5.00
CA PRO A 53 7.53 26.65 4.25
C PRO A 53 7.66 27.10 2.80
N THR A 54 8.66 27.95 2.51
CA THR A 54 8.89 28.49 1.16
C THR A 54 9.53 27.48 0.21
N SER A 55 10.04 26.37 0.74
CA SER A 55 10.69 25.31 -0.01
C SER A 55 9.78 24.14 -0.37
N LEU A 56 8.58 24.08 0.20
CA LEU A 56 7.64 22.99 -0.04
C LEU A 56 6.91 23.21 -1.39
N VAL A 57 7.10 22.25 -2.28
CA VAL A 57 6.37 22.14 -3.55
C VAL A 57 5.84 20.71 -3.66
N VAL A 58 4.55 20.60 -3.99
CA VAL A 58 3.84 19.33 -4.10
C VAL A 58 3.17 19.22 -5.47
N THR A 59 3.28 18.05 -6.10
CA THR A 59 2.52 17.71 -7.31
C THR A 59 1.72 16.44 -7.05
N VAL A 60 0.51 16.33 -7.61
CA VAL A 60 -0.26 15.09 -7.61
C VAL A 60 -0.36 14.56 -9.03
N TRP A 61 0.02 13.31 -9.22
CA TRP A 61 0.00 12.61 -10.50
C TRP A 61 -1.03 11.47 -10.48
N PRO A 62 -1.60 11.11 -11.64
CA PRO A 62 -2.18 9.77 -11.78
C PRO A 62 -1.08 8.72 -11.59
N ASN A 63 -1.42 7.54 -11.06
CA ASN A 63 -0.49 6.41 -10.98
C ASN A 63 -0.26 5.76 -12.35
N ALA A 64 0.34 6.51 -13.27
CA ALA A 64 0.65 6.08 -14.63
C ALA A 64 2.17 5.83 -14.75
N LEU A 65 2.66 4.80 -14.06
CA LEU A 65 4.07 4.41 -14.09
C LEU A 65 4.37 3.52 -15.31
N ASP A 66 5.59 3.60 -15.82
CA ASP A 66 6.11 2.68 -16.83
C ASP A 66 6.72 1.42 -16.18
N LEU A 67 7.27 0.52 -17.00
CA LEU A 67 7.86 -0.74 -16.54
C LEU A 67 9.11 -0.54 -15.67
N GLU A 68 9.73 0.64 -15.75
CA GLU A 68 10.85 1.04 -14.93
C GLU A 68 10.42 1.69 -13.60
N GLY A 69 9.12 1.89 -13.39
CA GLY A 69 8.57 2.56 -12.22
C GLY A 69 8.70 4.08 -12.28
N ASP A 70 8.98 4.65 -13.45
CA ASP A 70 9.01 6.09 -13.68
C ASP A 70 7.63 6.57 -14.17
N LEU A 71 7.30 7.84 -13.95
CA LEU A 71 6.07 8.42 -14.50
C LEU A 71 6.12 8.38 -16.02
N SER A 72 5.05 7.84 -16.63
CA SER A 72 4.88 7.82 -18.08
C SER A 72 5.11 9.21 -18.68
N PRO A 73 5.85 9.33 -19.80
CA PRO A 73 6.06 10.61 -20.47
C PRO A 73 4.77 11.33 -20.88
N GLU A 74 3.67 10.58 -21.00
CA GLU A 74 2.35 11.11 -21.35
C GLU A 74 1.53 11.55 -20.13
N ALA A 75 1.94 11.15 -18.91
CA ALA A 75 1.28 11.54 -17.68
C ALA A 75 1.24 13.07 -17.54
N ARG A 76 0.12 13.57 -17.04
CA ARG A 76 -0.09 14.99 -16.73
C ARG A 76 -0.47 15.12 -15.26
N PRO A 77 0.09 16.09 -14.53
CA PRO A 77 -0.25 16.28 -13.14
C PRO A 77 -1.72 16.72 -13.01
N ILE A 78 -2.41 16.17 -12.03
CA ILE A 78 -3.76 16.59 -11.61
C ILE A 78 -3.65 17.91 -10.85
N VAL A 79 -2.65 18.01 -9.98
CA VAL A 79 -2.26 19.24 -9.26
C VAL A 79 -0.80 19.50 -9.57
N ASP A 80 -0.48 20.60 -10.25
CA ASP A 80 0.89 20.92 -10.68
C ASP A 80 1.58 21.93 -9.76
N ALA A 81 2.70 21.54 -9.18
CA ALA A 81 3.65 22.39 -8.45
C ALA A 81 2.99 23.35 -7.43
N CYS A 82 2.08 22.82 -6.61
CA CYS A 82 1.42 23.57 -5.58
C CYS A 82 2.37 23.92 -4.43
N THR A 83 2.31 25.16 -3.95
CA THR A 83 3.12 25.65 -2.83
C THR A 83 2.20 26.28 -1.78
N LEU A 84 2.69 26.46 -0.56
CA LEU A 84 1.93 27.16 0.48
C LEU A 84 1.55 28.60 0.10
N PHE A 85 2.28 29.25 -0.82
CA PHE A 85 1.97 30.61 -1.28
C PHE A 85 1.06 30.68 -2.49
N THR A 86 1.04 29.62 -3.31
CA THR A 86 0.18 29.51 -4.48
C THR A 86 -1.13 28.77 -4.17
N SER A 87 -1.23 28.17 -2.98
CA SER A 87 -2.45 27.57 -2.47
C SER A 87 -3.55 28.63 -2.25
N PRO A 88 -4.81 28.37 -2.63
CA PRO A 88 -5.31 27.11 -3.21
C PRO A 88 -4.90 26.91 -4.68
N CYS A 89 -4.46 25.70 -5.01
CA CYS A 89 -4.12 25.29 -6.37
C CYS A 89 -5.30 24.55 -6.99
N GLY A 90 -6.37 25.30 -7.32
CA GLY A 90 -7.68 24.72 -7.61
C GLY A 90 -8.45 24.46 -6.31
N GLY A 91 -8.92 23.22 -6.09
CA GLY A 91 -9.52 22.80 -4.82
C GLY A 91 -8.50 22.29 -3.78
N PHE A 92 -7.21 22.25 -4.14
CA PHE A 92 -6.12 21.75 -3.31
C PHE A 92 -5.55 22.85 -2.40
N VAL A 93 -5.92 22.81 -1.12
CA VAL A 93 -5.59 23.78 -0.08
C VAL A 93 -4.54 23.20 0.85
N MET A 94 -3.39 23.87 1.00
CA MET A 94 -2.30 23.44 1.87
C MET A 94 -2.21 24.36 3.08
N THR A 95 -2.16 23.77 4.27
CA THR A 95 -1.89 24.48 5.51
C THR A 95 -0.73 23.82 6.25
N VAL A 96 0.13 24.63 6.86
CA VAL A 96 1.26 24.14 7.67
C VAL A 96 0.98 24.45 9.13
N ASN A 97 1.30 23.51 10.01
CA ASN A 97 1.14 23.72 11.45
C ASN A 97 2.21 24.69 12.01
N ASP A 98 2.01 25.16 13.24
CA ASP A 98 2.85 26.20 13.86
C ASP A 98 4.33 25.79 14.02
N ASP A 99 4.60 24.51 14.30
CA ASP A 99 5.95 23.99 14.45
C ASP A 99 6.64 23.71 13.11
N ARG A 100 5.87 23.67 12.01
CA ARG A 100 6.30 23.37 10.63
C ARG A 100 6.80 21.95 10.42
N THR A 101 6.28 21.01 11.18
CA THR A 101 6.57 19.57 11.03
C THR A 101 5.41 18.82 10.39
N ARG A 102 4.30 19.50 10.08
CA ARG A 102 3.14 18.88 9.41
C ARG A 102 2.48 19.84 8.42
N VAL A 103 2.09 19.29 7.29
CA VAL A 103 1.23 19.94 6.30
C VAL A 103 -0.05 19.14 6.18
N THR A 104 -1.19 19.83 6.28
CA THR A 104 -2.53 19.30 6.04
C THR A 104 -3.00 19.82 4.69
N ILE A 105 -3.52 18.92 3.87
CA ILE A 105 -3.95 19.18 2.50
C ILE A 105 -5.43 18.82 2.38
N ASP A 106 -6.27 19.84 2.29
CA ASP A 106 -7.69 19.67 1.96
C ASP A 106 -7.84 19.71 0.45
N PHE A 107 -8.49 18.71 -0.14
CA PHE A 107 -8.63 18.62 -1.60
C PHE A 107 -10.09 18.70 -2.09
N HIS A 108 -11.09 18.64 -1.20
CA HIS A 108 -12.51 18.73 -1.55
C HIS A 108 -12.84 17.91 -2.83
N ASP A 109 -13.52 18.49 -3.82
CA ASP A 109 -13.89 17.80 -5.06
C ASP A 109 -12.74 17.65 -6.08
N THR A 110 -11.48 17.99 -5.74
CA THR A 110 -10.34 17.96 -6.68
C THR A 110 -10.13 16.56 -7.28
N PHE A 111 -10.38 15.51 -6.51
CA PHE A 111 -10.19 14.12 -6.93
C PHE A 111 -11.52 13.40 -7.20
N LYS A 112 -12.62 14.13 -7.40
CA LYS A 112 -13.92 13.51 -7.65
C LYS A 112 -13.93 12.59 -8.87
N ASP A 113 -13.28 13.03 -9.95
CA ASP A 113 -13.18 12.25 -11.20
C ASP A 113 -12.02 11.23 -11.16
N HIS A 114 -11.36 11.09 -10.00
CA HIS A 114 -10.24 10.18 -9.74
C HIS A 114 -10.49 9.30 -8.50
N GLU A 115 -11.73 9.28 -8.02
CA GLU A 115 -12.15 8.43 -6.91
C GLU A 115 -11.98 6.96 -7.32
N GLY A 116 -11.44 6.15 -6.42
CA GLY A 116 -11.17 4.75 -6.67
C GLY A 116 -9.93 4.46 -7.52
N VAL A 117 -9.14 5.45 -7.94
CA VAL A 117 -7.91 5.23 -8.71
C VAL A 117 -6.67 5.60 -7.87
N PRO A 118 -5.58 4.80 -7.90
CA PRO A 118 -4.33 5.17 -7.24
C PRO A 118 -3.73 6.47 -7.80
N LEU A 119 -3.22 7.30 -6.91
CA LEU A 119 -2.60 8.60 -7.18
C LEU A 119 -1.23 8.67 -6.50
N ILE A 120 -0.33 9.48 -7.07
CA ILE A 120 1.00 9.72 -6.50
C ILE A 120 1.08 11.15 -5.98
N LEU A 121 1.37 11.30 -4.69
CA LEU A 121 1.76 12.56 -4.08
C LEU A 121 3.28 12.73 -4.17
N GLU A 122 3.74 13.66 -4.99
CA GLU A 122 5.16 14.01 -5.09
C GLU A 122 5.48 15.22 -4.22
N VAL A 123 6.36 15.04 -3.24
CA VAL A 123 7.07 16.14 -2.58
C VAL A 123 8.38 16.36 -3.32
N HIS A 124 8.52 17.53 -3.95
CA HIS A 124 9.64 17.83 -4.84
C HIS A 124 10.99 17.81 -4.09
N ALA A 125 12.07 17.54 -4.84
CA ALA A 125 13.40 17.88 -4.38
C ALA A 125 13.51 19.38 -4.09
N GLY A 126 14.36 19.78 -3.15
CA GLY A 126 14.52 21.17 -2.77
C GLY A 126 13.89 21.55 -1.43
N LEU A 127 13.20 20.61 -0.76
CA LEU A 127 12.70 20.79 0.61
C LEU A 127 13.84 21.15 1.56
N LYS A 128 13.66 22.19 2.37
CA LYS A 128 14.68 22.72 3.29
C LYS A 128 14.21 22.74 4.72
N ASP A 129 15.16 22.63 5.64
CA ASP A 129 14.98 23.02 7.04
C ASP A 129 15.31 24.51 7.27
N ARG A 130 15.20 24.93 8.53
CA ARG A 130 15.53 26.31 8.96
C ARG A 130 17.02 26.65 8.88
N ALA A 131 17.91 25.65 8.89
CA ALA A 131 19.36 25.83 8.71
C ALA A 131 19.76 25.91 7.23
N GLY A 132 18.82 25.67 6.31
CA GLY A 132 19.00 25.73 4.87
C GLY A 132 19.57 24.46 4.27
N ARG A 133 19.65 23.34 5.01
CA ARG A 133 20.01 22.06 4.37
C ARG A 133 18.86 21.63 3.51
N THR A 134 19.18 21.00 2.39
CA THR A 134 18.23 20.77 1.30
C THR A 134 18.19 19.29 0.96
N ARG A 135 16.99 18.70 0.96
CA ARG A 135 16.76 17.36 0.40
C ARG A 135 16.93 17.43 -1.11
N LYS A 136 17.82 16.60 -1.65
CA LYS A 136 18.19 16.64 -3.09
C LYS A 136 17.39 15.69 -3.97
N VAL A 137 16.57 14.85 -3.36
CA VAL A 137 15.71 13.86 -4.01
C VAL A 137 14.26 14.18 -3.66
N LYS A 138 13.36 13.85 -4.56
CA LYS A 138 11.92 13.89 -4.31
C LYS A 138 11.49 12.72 -3.40
N SER A 139 10.31 12.83 -2.83
CA SER A 139 9.60 11.71 -2.20
C SER A 139 8.28 11.48 -2.94
N TRP A 140 7.93 10.22 -3.15
CA TRP A 140 6.67 9.79 -3.72
C TRP A 140 5.89 8.99 -2.70
N PHE A 141 4.58 9.19 -2.66
CA PHE A 141 3.66 8.45 -1.80
C PHE A 141 2.43 8.08 -2.61
N ASP A 142 2.11 6.79 -2.63
CA ASP A 142 0.86 6.31 -3.20
C ASP A 142 -0.28 6.59 -2.22
N PHE A 143 -1.41 7.03 -2.76
CA PHE A 143 -2.66 7.17 -2.01
C PHE A 143 -3.84 6.96 -2.96
N GLN A 144 -5.02 6.75 -2.39
CA GLN A 144 -6.23 6.54 -3.15
C GLN A 144 -7.40 7.17 -2.39
N VAL A 145 -8.24 7.91 -3.11
CA VAL A 145 -9.46 8.47 -2.52
C VAL A 145 -10.57 7.45 -2.70
N SER A 146 -11.08 6.94 -1.60
CA SER A 146 -12.02 5.84 -1.56
C SER A 146 -13.47 6.34 -1.53
N PRO A 147 -14.37 5.76 -2.36
CA PRO A 147 -15.80 5.89 -2.16
C PRO A 147 -16.24 5.24 -0.86
N LEU A 148 -17.37 5.73 -0.34
CA LEU A 148 -17.96 5.19 0.87
C LEU A 148 -18.74 3.91 0.55
N CYS A 149 -18.45 2.82 1.29
CA CYS A 149 -19.27 1.62 1.24
C CYS A 149 -20.72 1.95 1.55
N GLY A 150 -21.63 1.33 0.80
CA GLY A 150 -23.05 1.41 1.03
C GLY A 150 -23.70 0.06 0.73
N ASN A 151 -24.86 -0.19 1.33
CA ASN A 151 -25.67 -1.36 1.00
C ASN A 151 -26.35 -1.10 -0.34
N GLN A 152 -25.76 -1.64 -1.40
CA GLN A 152 -26.23 -1.46 -2.77
C GLN A 152 -26.17 -2.78 -3.52
N THR A 153 -27.13 -2.97 -4.43
CA THR A 153 -27.13 -4.15 -5.29
C THR A 153 -25.98 -4.04 -6.28
N ILE A 154 -25.20 -5.10 -6.41
CA ILE A 154 -24.05 -5.20 -7.31
C ILE A 154 -24.32 -6.30 -8.34
N ALA A 155 -24.08 -5.98 -9.61
CA ALA A 155 -24.24 -6.91 -10.72
C ALA A 155 -22.93 -7.03 -11.51
N ILE A 156 -21.90 -7.53 -10.83
CA ILE A 156 -20.59 -7.80 -11.43
C ILE A 156 -20.54 -9.22 -12.00
N ASP A 157 -19.95 -9.36 -13.18
CA ASP A 157 -19.74 -10.65 -13.85
C ASP A 157 -18.23 -10.85 -14.02
N LEU A 158 -17.60 -11.49 -13.02
CA LEU A 158 -16.18 -11.83 -13.07
C LEU A 158 -16.01 -13.23 -13.66
N GLN A 159 -14.91 -13.44 -14.39
CA GLN A 159 -14.68 -14.71 -15.09
C GLN A 159 -14.58 -15.90 -14.13
N SER A 160 -13.96 -15.70 -12.97
CA SER A 160 -13.76 -16.76 -11.97
C SER A 160 -13.95 -16.33 -10.52
N ASN A 161 -14.27 -15.05 -10.30
CA ASN A 161 -14.20 -14.37 -9.00
C ASN A 161 -12.81 -14.40 -8.33
N VAL A 162 -11.75 -14.80 -9.04
CA VAL A 162 -10.37 -14.75 -8.51
C VAL A 162 -9.59 -13.71 -9.29
N ILE A 163 -8.93 -12.81 -8.55
CA ILE A 163 -8.08 -11.75 -9.11
C ILE A 163 -6.68 -11.90 -8.53
N SER A 164 -5.64 -11.69 -9.34
CA SER A 164 -4.28 -11.58 -8.84
C SER A 164 -4.06 -10.24 -8.13
N LEU A 165 -3.15 -10.19 -7.17
CA LEU A 165 -2.65 -8.94 -6.61
C LEU A 165 -1.12 -9.02 -6.62
N THR A 166 -0.47 -8.04 -7.25
CA THR A 166 0.98 -7.85 -7.25
C THR A 166 1.30 -6.48 -6.69
N ALA A 167 2.06 -6.42 -5.59
CA ALA A 167 2.44 -5.19 -4.93
C ALA A 167 3.93 -5.18 -4.53
N ASP A 168 4.62 -4.05 -4.73
CA ASP A 168 5.97 -3.83 -4.18
C ASP A 168 5.85 -3.26 -2.77
N LEU A 169 6.23 -4.03 -1.75
CA LEU A 169 6.12 -3.56 -0.38
C LEU A 169 7.25 -2.61 0.06
N GLN A 170 8.26 -2.34 -0.80
CA GLN A 170 9.40 -1.40 -0.69
C GLN A 170 10.27 -1.46 0.59
N VAL A 171 9.67 -1.59 1.78
CA VAL A 171 10.29 -1.69 3.10
C VAL A 171 10.96 -3.05 3.29
N LEU A 172 10.35 -4.08 2.75
CA LEU A 172 10.98 -5.37 2.50
C LEU A 172 11.16 -5.39 0.98
N PRO A 173 12.36 -5.64 0.42
CA PRO A 173 12.57 -5.71 -1.03
C PRO A 173 11.94 -7.00 -1.59
N ILE A 174 10.62 -7.11 -1.44
CA ILE A 174 9.78 -8.25 -1.72
C ILE A 174 8.56 -7.77 -2.48
N TRP A 175 8.18 -8.58 -3.46
CA TRP A 175 6.93 -8.44 -4.16
C TRP A 175 5.92 -9.40 -3.53
N LEU A 176 4.80 -8.84 -3.08
CA LEU A 176 3.67 -9.63 -2.62
C LEU A 176 2.83 -10.03 -3.81
N HIS A 177 2.64 -11.34 -3.99
CA HIS A 177 1.74 -11.90 -4.98
C HIS A 177 0.66 -12.69 -4.26
N MET A 178 -0.60 -12.48 -4.65
CA MET A 178 -1.72 -13.17 -4.03
C MET A 178 -2.77 -13.57 -5.06
N PHE A 179 -3.48 -14.66 -4.75
CA PHE A 179 -4.80 -14.96 -5.29
C PHE A 179 -5.84 -14.35 -4.35
N LEU A 180 -6.76 -13.55 -4.87
CA LEU A 180 -7.90 -13.01 -4.12
C LEU A 180 -9.18 -13.67 -4.63
N ASP A 181 -9.70 -14.66 -3.91
CA ASP A 181 -11.01 -15.25 -4.23
C ASP A 181 -12.13 -14.45 -3.54
N LEU A 182 -13.08 -13.96 -4.34
CA LEU A 182 -14.15 -13.06 -3.91
C LEU A 182 -15.48 -13.80 -3.82
N GLY A 183 -16.03 -13.94 -2.62
CA GLY A 183 -17.44 -14.28 -2.41
C GLY A 183 -18.27 -13.01 -2.31
N ILE A 184 -19.15 -12.75 -3.28
CA ILE A 184 -19.89 -11.48 -3.41
C ILE A 184 -21.38 -11.72 -3.15
N ASP A 185 -21.99 -10.98 -2.21
CA ASP A 185 -23.44 -10.89 -2.08
C ASP A 185 -23.98 -9.84 -3.08
N PRO A 186 -24.68 -10.26 -4.15
CA PRO A 186 -25.18 -9.31 -5.15
C PRO A 186 -26.28 -8.39 -4.60
N ALA A 187 -26.94 -8.74 -3.49
CA ALA A 187 -28.00 -7.93 -2.92
C ALA A 187 -27.47 -6.74 -2.12
N THR A 188 -26.36 -6.91 -1.40
CA THR A 188 -25.80 -5.89 -0.50
C THR A 188 -24.50 -5.27 -0.99
N GLY A 189 -23.78 -5.96 -1.88
CA GLY A 189 -22.42 -5.60 -2.28
C GLY A 189 -21.36 -5.97 -1.25
N ASP A 190 -21.72 -6.71 -0.19
CA ASP A 190 -20.75 -7.23 0.77
C ASP A 190 -19.90 -8.31 0.12
N VAL A 191 -18.61 -8.34 0.47
CA VAL A 191 -17.65 -9.29 -0.06
C VAL A 191 -16.89 -9.96 1.08
N LEU A 192 -16.81 -11.28 1.02
CA LEU A 192 -15.86 -12.06 1.80
C LEU A 192 -14.71 -12.45 0.88
N VAL A 193 -13.47 -12.18 1.30
CA VAL A 193 -12.28 -12.49 0.51
C VAL A 193 -11.46 -13.54 1.22
N VAL A 194 -11.10 -14.60 0.49
CA VAL A 194 -10.03 -15.53 0.88
C VAL A 194 -8.81 -15.20 0.03
N ALA A 195 -7.77 -14.69 0.69
CA ALA A 195 -6.56 -14.22 0.04
C ALA A 195 -5.41 -15.17 0.35
N THR A 196 -4.80 -15.74 -0.69
CA THR A 196 -3.76 -16.77 -0.55
C THR A 196 -2.47 -16.34 -1.25
N PHE A 197 -1.33 -16.56 -0.60
CA PHE A 197 -0.02 -16.29 -1.20
C PHE A 197 0.17 -17.03 -2.53
N ALA A 198 0.72 -16.33 -3.52
CA ALA A 198 1.14 -16.87 -4.80
C ALA A 198 2.66 -16.76 -4.96
N ARG A 199 3.26 -17.72 -5.66
CA ARG A 199 4.64 -17.64 -6.12
C ARG A 199 4.67 -17.32 -7.60
N VAL A 200 5.63 -16.50 -8.02
CA VAL A 200 5.91 -16.29 -9.45
C VAL A 200 6.75 -17.45 -10.00
N GLU A 201 6.37 -17.98 -11.16
CA GLU A 201 7.08 -19.06 -11.83
C GLU A 201 8.57 -18.77 -12.01
N GLN A 202 9.38 -19.84 -11.96
CA GLN A 202 10.82 -19.69 -12.09
C GLN A 202 11.22 -19.15 -13.46
N GLY A 203 11.90 -17.99 -13.47
CA GLY A 203 12.44 -17.37 -14.68
C GLY A 203 11.67 -16.14 -15.14
N LEU A 204 10.53 -15.85 -14.52
CA LEU A 204 9.81 -14.58 -14.67
C LEU A 204 10.37 -13.50 -13.74
N PRO A 205 10.20 -12.21 -14.07
CA PRO A 205 10.69 -11.13 -13.23
C PRO A 205 9.87 -11.05 -11.91
N PRO A 206 10.44 -10.54 -10.81
CA PRO A 206 9.75 -10.45 -9.52
C PRO A 206 8.49 -9.59 -9.53
N ASN A 207 8.35 -8.66 -10.49
CA ASN A 207 7.19 -7.79 -10.66
C ASN A 207 6.18 -8.34 -11.68
N TYR A 208 6.26 -9.63 -12.02
CA TYR A 208 5.30 -10.25 -12.93
C TYR A 208 3.91 -10.28 -12.29
N ASN A 209 2.92 -9.76 -12.98
CA ASN A 209 1.57 -9.59 -12.46
C ASN A 209 0.50 -10.34 -13.26
N HIS A 210 0.88 -11.01 -14.36
CA HIS A 210 -0.07 -11.72 -15.20
C HIS A 210 -0.39 -13.12 -14.62
N PRO A 211 -1.66 -13.58 -14.68
CA PRO A 211 -2.13 -14.82 -14.06
C PRO A 211 -1.39 -16.11 -14.45
N ASP A 212 -0.92 -16.20 -15.69
CA ASP A 212 -0.24 -17.38 -16.25
C ASP A 212 1.16 -17.64 -15.67
N GLY A 213 1.70 -16.70 -14.90
CA GLY A 213 2.98 -16.86 -14.22
C GLY A 213 2.83 -17.08 -12.72
N PHE A 214 1.62 -17.31 -12.22
CA PHE A 214 1.36 -17.53 -10.80
C PHE A 214 1.21 -19.03 -10.51
N GLU A 215 1.92 -19.47 -9.47
CA GLU A 215 1.83 -20.82 -8.92
C GLU A 215 1.31 -20.75 -7.49
N LEU A 216 0.35 -21.62 -7.16
CA LEU A 216 0.07 -21.92 -5.76
C LEU A 216 1.19 -22.81 -5.23
N ALA A 217 2.03 -22.24 -4.36
CA ALA A 217 2.93 -23.05 -3.56
C ALA A 217 2.09 -23.85 -2.55
N LEU A 218 2.36 -25.15 -2.40
CA LEU A 218 1.79 -25.97 -1.34
C LEU A 218 2.94 -26.43 -0.44
N ASP A 219 3.50 -25.47 0.29
CA ASP A 219 4.62 -25.67 1.21
C ASP A 219 4.50 -24.76 2.44
N GLU A 220 5.44 -24.91 3.38
CA GLU A 220 5.50 -24.19 4.66
C GLU A 220 5.65 -22.66 4.52
N SER A 221 5.85 -22.13 3.31
CA SER A 221 5.88 -20.68 3.06
C SER A 221 4.53 -20.10 2.65
N THR A 222 3.55 -20.97 2.38
CA THR A 222 2.22 -20.59 1.90
C THR A 222 1.37 -20.18 3.08
N TRP A 223 0.49 -19.21 2.84
CA TRP A 223 -0.47 -18.78 3.84
C TRP A 223 -1.76 -18.30 3.18
N ALA A 224 -2.86 -18.36 3.93
CA ALA A 224 -4.14 -17.79 3.56
C ALA A 224 -4.71 -16.95 4.71
N VAL A 225 -5.39 -15.86 4.36
CA VAL A 225 -6.12 -14.99 5.30
C VAL A 225 -7.52 -14.73 4.77
N GLU A 226 -8.47 -14.51 5.68
CA GLU A 226 -9.78 -13.95 5.34
C GLU A 226 -9.86 -12.46 5.66
N PHE A 227 -10.67 -11.73 4.90
CA PHE A 227 -11.13 -10.41 5.29
C PHE A 227 -12.47 -10.06 4.65
N SER A 228 -13.19 -9.15 5.30
CA SER A 228 -14.42 -8.56 4.75
C SER A 228 -14.12 -7.30 3.95
N ALA A 229 -14.87 -7.12 2.87
CA ALA A 229 -14.80 -5.98 1.99
C ALA A 229 -16.21 -5.60 1.48
N CYS A 230 -16.29 -4.51 0.74
CA CYS A 230 -17.48 -4.10 0.01
C CYS A 230 -17.13 -3.81 -1.45
N LEU A 231 -18.11 -3.96 -2.34
CA LEU A 231 -18.03 -3.51 -3.74
C LEU A 231 -18.94 -2.31 -3.98
N ILE A 232 -18.43 -1.39 -4.80
CA ILE A 232 -19.13 -0.16 -5.16
C ILE A 232 -19.09 0.03 -6.67
N GLU A 233 -20.25 -0.12 -7.33
CA GLU A 233 -20.39 0.15 -8.76
C GLU A 233 -20.06 1.62 -9.05
N GLN A 234 -19.10 1.82 -9.94
CA GLN A 234 -18.75 3.11 -10.49
C GLN A 234 -19.59 3.33 -11.77
N GLY A 235 -20.00 4.57 -12.05
CA GLY A 235 -20.95 4.87 -13.13
C GLY A 235 -20.46 4.58 -14.56
N ASP A 236 -19.25 4.05 -14.71
CA ASP A 236 -18.60 3.65 -15.96
C ASP A 236 -18.53 2.13 -16.18
N GLY A 237 -19.12 1.34 -15.28
CA GLY A 237 -19.11 -0.13 -15.34
C GLY A 237 -17.94 -0.78 -14.62
N THR A 238 -17.10 0.00 -13.94
CA THR A 238 -16.08 -0.51 -13.01
C THR A 238 -16.63 -0.67 -11.59
N TYR A 239 -15.90 -1.37 -10.73
CA TYR A 239 -16.32 -1.65 -9.35
C TYR A 239 -15.18 -1.39 -8.38
N PHE A 240 -15.42 -0.59 -7.35
CA PHE A 240 -14.43 -0.34 -6.31
C PHE A 240 -14.57 -1.36 -5.18
N LEU A 241 -13.55 -2.19 -4.98
CA LEU A 241 -13.37 -3.09 -3.86
C LEU A 241 -12.68 -2.36 -2.71
N GLN A 242 -13.21 -2.49 -1.49
CA GLN A 242 -12.62 -1.90 -0.31
C GLN A 242 -12.76 -2.81 0.91
N SER A 243 -11.65 -3.22 1.51
CA SER A 243 -11.67 -3.89 2.81
C SER A 243 -11.85 -2.91 3.96
N ASP A 244 -12.35 -3.38 5.09
CA ASP A 244 -12.09 -2.72 6.37
C ASP A 244 -10.64 -3.00 6.81
N PRO A 245 -10.04 -2.20 7.72
CA PRO A 245 -8.74 -2.53 8.28
C PRO A 245 -8.81 -3.83 9.08
N PHE A 246 -7.90 -4.76 8.79
CA PHE A 246 -7.76 -6.03 9.50
C PHE A 246 -6.29 -6.34 9.80
N ASP A 247 -6.02 -7.18 10.79
CA ASP A 247 -4.64 -7.56 11.12
C ASP A 247 -4.27 -8.86 10.43
N VAL A 248 -3.16 -8.86 9.70
CA VAL A 248 -2.55 -10.08 9.14
C VAL A 248 -1.59 -10.64 10.18
N ASN A 249 -1.80 -11.88 10.62
CA ASN A 249 -0.92 -12.56 11.58
C ASN A 249 -0.57 -13.92 11.02
N ILE A 250 0.56 -14.02 10.31
CA ILE A 250 0.96 -15.25 9.63
C ILE A 250 2.32 -15.76 10.14
N VAL A 251 2.58 -17.06 9.96
CA VAL A 251 3.87 -17.70 10.21
C VAL A 251 4.40 -18.26 8.89
N VAL A 252 5.50 -17.69 8.43
CA VAL A 252 6.17 -18.11 7.19
C VAL A 252 7.33 -19.05 7.53
N LEU A 253 7.52 -20.11 6.74
CA LEU A 253 8.55 -21.14 6.95
C LEU A 253 8.46 -21.79 8.34
N ASN A 254 7.25 -21.91 8.89
CA ASN A 254 6.98 -22.48 10.22
C ASN A 254 7.74 -21.86 11.40
N ALA A 255 8.38 -20.71 11.21
CA ALA A 255 9.29 -20.15 12.21
C ALA A 255 9.32 -18.62 12.24
N ILE A 256 8.92 -17.93 11.17
CA ILE A 256 9.04 -16.48 11.06
C ILE A 256 7.65 -15.87 11.20
N PRO A 257 7.29 -15.35 12.40
CA PRO A 257 6.03 -14.64 12.56
C PRO A 257 6.09 -13.33 11.77
N VAL A 258 4.99 -12.98 11.10
CA VAL A 258 4.76 -11.72 10.41
C VAL A 258 3.41 -11.18 10.88
N THR A 259 3.43 -9.97 11.44
CA THR A 259 2.23 -9.24 11.82
C THR A 259 2.17 -7.94 11.04
N LEU A 260 1.09 -7.69 10.31
CA LEU A 260 0.78 -6.40 9.70
C LEU A 260 -0.51 -5.88 10.32
N ALA A 261 -0.46 -4.68 10.91
CA ALA A 261 -1.56 -4.09 11.64
C ALA A 261 -2.37 -3.15 10.74
N GLY A 262 -3.70 -3.21 10.86
CA GLY A 262 -4.62 -2.38 10.07
C GLY A 262 -4.35 -2.47 8.57
N PHE A 263 -4.06 -3.68 8.09
CA PHE A 263 -3.88 -3.98 6.69
C PHE A 263 -5.18 -3.71 5.93
N GLN A 264 -5.08 -3.11 4.76
CA GLN A 264 -6.21 -2.80 3.90
C GLN A 264 -5.87 -3.08 2.45
N VAL A 265 -6.87 -3.58 1.72
CA VAL A 265 -6.84 -3.75 0.28
C VAL A 265 -7.96 -2.92 -0.31
N GLN A 266 -7.61 -2.03 -1.23
CA GLN A 266 -8.55 -1.18 -1.94
C GLN A 266 -8.18 -1.19 -3.42
N GLY A 267 -9.16 -1.14 -4.31
CA GLY A 267 -8.87 -1.10 -5.74
C GLY A 267 -10.11 -1.05 -6.61
N THR A 268 -9.94 -0.63 -7.85
CA THR A 268 -10.97 -0.69 -8.87
C THR A 268 -10.78 -1.95 -9.70
N ILE A 269 -11.87 -2.68 -9.90
CA ILE A 269 -12.01 -3.84 -10.76
C ILE A 269 -12.74 -3.40 -12.02
N GLU A 270 -12.16 -3.67 -13.19
CA GLU A 270 -12.72 -3.41 -14.50
C GLU A 270 -12.98 -4.75 -15.21
N PRO A 271 -14.22 -5.27 -15.15
CA PRO A 271 -14.56 -6.53 -15.80
C PRO A 271 -14.31 -6.47 -17.32
N GLY A 272 -13.54 -7.43 -17.83
CA GLY A 272 -13.15 -7.48 -19.24
C GLY A 272 -12.29 -6.33 -19.78
N GLY A 273 -11.78 -5.43 -18.92
CA GLY A 273 -10.94 -4.29 -19.32
C GLY A 273 -9.45 -4.58 -19.46
N GLY A 274 -9.00 -5.73 -18.96
CA GLY A 274 -7.61 -6.17 -19.01
C GLY A 274 -7.15 -6.70 -20.37
N GLU A 275 -5.86 -7.04 -20.44
CA GLU A 275 -5.30 -7.71 -21.60
C GLU A 275 -6.05 -9.02 -21.90
N ASP A 276 -6.20 -9.33 -23.19
CA ASP A 276 -6.96 -10.48 -23.69
C ASP A 276 -8.44 -10.56 -23.24
N GLY A 277 -9.00 -9.46 -22.75
CA GLY A 277 -10.39 -9.37 -22.28
C GLY A 277 -10.61 -9.95 -20.88
N ARG A 278 -9.54 -10.07 -20.09
CA ARG A 278 -9.60 -10.42 -18.67
C ARG A 278 -10.18 -9.29 -17.84
N ASP A 279 -10.62 -9.62 -16.63
CA ASP A 279 -10.88 -8.60 -15.62
C ASP A 279 -9.55 -7.93 -15.26
N ALA A 280 -9.50 -6.61 -15.20
CA ALA A 280 -8.34 -5.88 -14.68
C ALA A 280 -8.65 -5.40 -13.27
N ALA A 281 -7.64 -5.29 -12.42
CA ALA A 281 -7.77 -4.63 -11.13
C ALA A 281 -6.52 -3.83 -10.79
N ALA A 282 -6.70 -2.65 -10.20
CA ALA A 282 -5.60 -1.83 -9.73
C ALA A 282 -6.03 -1.02 -8.51
N GLY A 283 -5.11 -0.78 -7.60
CA GLY A 283 -5.47 -0.21 -6.31
C GLY A 283 -4.30 0.12 -5.41
N THR A 284 -4.60 0.27 -4.12
CA THR A 284 -3.61 0.44 -3.07
C THR A 284 -3.76 -0.61 -1.99
N LEU A 285 -2.62 -1.01 -1.44
CA LEU A 285 -2.51 -1.84 -0.26
C LEU A 285 -1.84 -0.98 0.79
N SER A 286 -2.42 -0.93 2.00
CA SER A 286 -1.87 -0.16 3.09
C SER A 286 -1.78 -0.96 4.39
N THR A 287 -0.88 -0.54 5.27
CA THR A 287 -0.81 -1.02 6.65
C THR A 287 -0.38 0.14 7.56
N THR A 288 -0.87 0.13 8.80
CA THR A 288 -0.45 1.08 9.84
C THR A 288 0.89 0.74 10.49
N GLY A 289 1.55 -0.30 9.99
CA GLY A 289 2.84 -0.81 10.46
C GLY A 289 2.75 -2.28 10.84
N GLY A 290 3.84 -2.83 11.37
CA GLY A 290 3.86 -4.25 11.69
C GLY A 290 5.17 -4.71 12.29
N SER A 291 5.38 -6.01 12.28
CA SER A 291 6.65 -6.61 12.65
C SER A 291 6.88 -7.96 12.00
N PHE A 292 8.15 -8.37 11.88
CA PHE A 292 8.53 -9.70 11.41
C PHE A 292 9.69 -10.28 12.21
N GLY A 293 9.70 -11.61 12.36
CA GLY A 293 10.77 -12.38 12.99
C GLY A 293 10.73 -12.43 14.53
N ASP A 294 11.68 -13.18 15.10
CA ASP A 294 11.91 -13.29 16.55
C ASP A 294 13.43 -13.18 16.84
N PRO A 295 13.91 -12.08 17.45
CA PRO A 295 13.14 -10.94 17.98
C PRO A 295 12.50 -10.09 16.86
N PRO A 296 11.37 -9.41 17.15
CA PRO A 296 10.59 -8.70 16.13
C PRO A 296 11.32 -7.47 15.60
N THR A 297 11.46 -7.39 14.28
CA THR A 297 11.85 -6.19 13.55
C THR A 297 10.59 -5.41 13.17
N GLN A 298 10.52 -4.13 13.53
CA GLN A 298 9.35 -3.29 13.24
C GLN A 298 9.30 -2.91 11.76
N VAL A 299 8.07 -2.77 11.26
CA VAL A 299 7.74 -2.30 9.91
C VAL A 299 6.98 -0.99 10.07
N ASP A 300 7.46 0.06 9.43
CA ASP A 300 6.76 1.35 9.39
C ASP A 300 5.45 1.25 8.60
N PRO A 301 4.51 2.20 8.75
CA PRO A 301 3.32 2.25 7.90
C PRO A 301 3.69 2.31 6.41
N ILE A 302 2.94 1.60 5.58
CA ILE A 302 3.17 1.51 4.13
C ILE A 302 1.85 1.79 3.41
N THR A 303 1.93 2.46 2.28
CA THR A 303 0.92 2.40 1.22
C THR A 303 1.65 2.24 -0.09
N THR A 304 1.24 1.26 -0.87
CA THR A 304 1.83 0.95 -2.16
C THR A 304 0.72 0.65 -3.15
N ALA A 305 0.93 1.02 -4.40
CA ALA A 305 0.07 0.58 -5.49
C ALA A 305 0.17 -0.94 -5.71
N TRP A 306 -0.90 -1.53 -6.19
CA TRP A 306 -0.92 -2.91 -6.68
C TRP A 306 -1.72 -3.00 -7.96
N ASP A 307 -1.35 -3.98 -8.79
CA ASP A 307 -2.04 -4.31 -10.03
C ASP A 307 -2.38 -5.80 -10.06
N GLY A 308 -3.36 -6.16 -10.87
CA GLY A 308 -3.92 -7.49 -10.91
C GLY A 308 -4.78 -7.76 -12.12
N PHE A 309 -5.02 -9.05 -12.38
CA PHE A 309 -5.90 -9.52 -13.44
C PHE A 309 -6.75 -10.68 -12.95
N GLY A 310 -7.94 -10.82 -13.54
CA GLY A 310 -8.81 -11.96 -13.37
C GLY A 310 -8.21 -13.24 -13.95
N PHE A 311 -8.34 -14.33 -13.22
CA PHE A 311 -8.02 -15.67 -13.70
C PHE A 311 -9.19 -16.22 -14.54
N ALA A 312 -8.87 -16.97 -15.59
CA ALA A 312 -9.85 -17.85 -16.21
C ALA A 312 -10.08 -19.07 -15.31
N PRO A 313 -11.29 -19.67 -15.29
CA PRO A 313 -11.59 -20.83 -14.43
C PRO A 313 -10.62 -22.00 -14.58
N GLU A 314 -10.13 -22.26 -15.79
CA GLU A 314 -9.19 -23.35 -16.10
C GLU A 314 -7.75 -23.10 -15.64
N GLU A 315 -7.40 -21.88 -15.26
CA GLU A 315 -6.07 -21.50 -14.77
C GLU A 315 -5.93 -21.67 -13.26
N LEU A 316 -7.06 -21.86 -12.57
CA LEU A 316 -7.09 -21.92 -11.12
C LEU A 316 -6.59 -23.28 -10.64
N PRO A 317 -5.61 -23.30 -9.71
CA PRO A 317 -5.20 -24.53 -9.05
C PRO A 317 -6.38 -25.19 -8.35
N GLU A 318 -6.49 -26.52 -8.44
CA GLU A 318 -7.57 -27.28 -7.80
C GLU A 318 -7.53 -27.13 -6.26
N GLU A 319 -6.32 -26.96 -5.72
CA GLU A 319 -6.02 -26.84 -4.29
C GLU A 319 -6.13 -25.40 -3.75
N LEU A 320 -6.49 -24.42 -4.59
CA LEU A 320 -6.62 -23.02 -4.17
C LEU A 320 -7.72 -22.89 -3.11
N PRO A 321 -7.44 -22.29 -1.92
CA PRO A 321 -8.48 -21.96 -0.97
C PRO A 321 -9.56 -21.07 -1.60
N ARG A 322 -10.81 -21.53 -1.57
CA ARG A 322 -11.97 -20.80 -2.11
C ARG A 322 -12.92 -20.41 -0.99
N THR A 323 -13.44 -19.20 -1.04
CA THR A 323 -14.46 -18.65 -0.13
C THR A 323 -15.67 -19.58 -0.01
N CYS A 324 -16.11 -20.19 -1.12
CA CYS A 324 -17.28 -21.06 -1.10
C CYS A 324 -16.98 -22.56 -0.97
N ALA A 325 -15.74 -22.92 -0.62
CA ALA A 325 -15.42 -24.30 -0.28
C ALA A 325 -15.89 -24.65 1.14
N GLU A 326 -16.28 -25.91 1.35
CA GLU A 326 -16.62 -26.41 2.70
C GLU A 326 -15.43 -26.37 3.67
N ARG A 327 -14.21 -26.56 3.13
CA ARG A 327 -12.96 -26.56 3.89
C ARG A 327 -11.84 -25.88 3.09
N PRO A 328 -11.82 -24.55 3.00
CA PRO A 328 -10.90 -23.82 2.12
C PRO A 328 -9.42 -24.13 2.41
N CYS A 329 -9.06 -24.37 3.67
CA CYS A 329 -7.67 -24.62 4.07
C CYS A 329 -7.24 -26.08 4.12
N LYS A 330 -8.07 -27.02 3.67
CA LYS A 330 -7.79 -28.46 3.78
C LYS A 330 -6.39 -28.85 3.25
N ASP A 331 -6.01 -28.32 2.09
CA ASP A 331 -4.75 -28.71 1.44
C ASP A 331 -3.54 -27.92 1.98
N LEU A 332 -3.76 -26.69 2.49
CA LEU A 332 -2.76 -25.93 3.27
C LEU A 332 -2.45 -26.62 4.60
N ASP A 333 -3.47 -27.04 5.34
CA ASP A 333 -3.33 -27.78 6.61
C ASP A 333 -2.48 -29.04 6.43
N ALA A 334 -2.64 -29.73 5.29
CA ALA A 334 -1.96 -30.98 5.00
C ALA A 334 -0.44 -30.81 4.84
N VAL A 335 0.03 -29.61 4.47
CA VAL A 335 1.44 -29.28 4.29
C VAL A 335 2.01 -28.44 5.45
N GLY A 336 1.20 -28.13 6.46
CA GLY A 336 1.59 -27.27 7.58
C GLY A 336 1.78 -25.80 7.16
N ALA A 337 1.10 -25.37 6.11
CA ALA A 337 0.99 -23.95 5.76
C ALA A 337 0.09 -23.22 6.77
N ASP A 338 0.23 -21.91 6.89
CA ASP A 338 -0.58 -21.12 7.82
C ASP A 338 -1.93 -20.75 7.21
N CYS A 339 -3.02 -20.95 7.94
CA CYS A 339 -4.35 -20.57 7.51
C CYS A 339 -5.04 -19.79 8.61
N GLN A 340 -5.25 -18.51 8.34
CA GLN A 340 -5.93 -17.57 9.22
C GLN A 340 -7.39 -17.39 8.78
N LEU A 341 -8.09 -18.51 8.59
CA LEU A 341 -9.55 -18.54 8.40
C LEU A 341 -10.19 -19.07 9.68
N ASP A 342 -11.45 -18.68 9.92
CA ASP A 342 -12.21 -19.16 11.07
C ASP A 342 -12.32 -20.71 11.06
N ASP A 343 -12.16 -21.34 12.24
CA ASP A 343 -12.36 -22.78 12.46
C ASP A 343 -13.42 -23.02 13.58
N PRO A 344 -14.60 -23.58 13.26
CA PRO A 344 -15.00 -24.12 11.96
C PRO A 344 -15.31 -23.02 10.93
N TRP A 345 -14.84 -23.24 9.70
CA TRP A 345 -15.21 -22.41 8.56
C TRP A 345 -16.70 -22.53 8.28
N VAL A 346 -17.37 -21.39 8.14
CA VAL A 346 -18.76 -21.32 7.71
C VAL A 346 -18.79 -20.42 6.48
N PRO A 347 -19.07 -20.97 5.28
CA PRO A 347 -19.27 -20.15 4.09
C PRO A 347 -20.33 -19.10 4.40
N GLY A 348 -20.01 -17.83 4.14
CA GLY A 348 -20.95 -16.72 4.37
C GLY A 348 -22.17 -16.80 3.44
N ASP A 349 -23.16 -15.93 3.70
CA ASP A 349 -24.37 -15.81 2.87
C ASP A 349 -24.07 -15.45 1.39
N VAL A 350 -22.83 -15.02 1.11
CA VAL A 350 -22.28 -14.75 -0.22
C VAL A 350 -22.14 -16.00 -1.11
N CYS A 351 -22.18 -17.20 -0.53
CA CYS A 351 -21.96 -18.44 -1.26
C CYS A 351 -23.27 -19.08 -1.73
N PRO A 352 -23.40 -19.45 -3.02
CA PRO A 352 -24.57 -20.16 -3.49
C PRO A 352 -24.67 -21.52 -2.79
N GLY A 353 -25.80 -21.75 -2.09
CA GLY A 353 -26.06 -22.97 -1.33
C GLY A 353 -26.52 -24.18 -2.16
#